data_AF-A0A0Q5H896-F1
#
_entry.id   AF-A0A0Q5H896-F1
#
_cell.length_a   1.000
_cell.length_b   1.000
_cell.length_c   1.000
_cell.angle_alpha   90.00
_cell.angle_beta   90.00
_cell.angle_gamma   90.00
#
_symmetry.space_group_name_H-M   'P 1'
#
loop_
_entity.id
_entity.type
_entity.pdbx_description
1 polymer ?
#
loop_
_entity_poly.entity_id
_entity_poly.type
_entity_poly.pdbx_seq_one_letter_code
_entity_poly.pdbx_strand_id
1 'polypeptide(L)' 'MATDAFQQGKLAFQNNVPKSACEYPAGSTLRNEWMEGWTQGLNARPADHSHDAGHEGETRH' A
#
# COMPACT_ATOMS: atom_id res chain seq x y z
N MET A 1 -3.85 -8.50 -22.28
CA MET A 1 -4.26 -7.98 -20.96
C MET A 1 -3.13 -7.13 -20.43
N ALA A 2 -3.14 -5.82 -20.70
CA ALA A 2 -2.19 -4.89 -20.12
C ALA A 2 -2.77 -4.49 -18.76
N THR A 3 -2.35 -5.16 -17.69
CA THR A 3 -2.57 -4.61 -16.36
C THR A 3 -1.67 -3.40 -16.25
N ASP A 4 -2.25 -2.21 -16.08
CA ASP A 4 -1.50 -0.97 -15.91
C ASP A 4 -0.42 -1.16 -14.85
N ALA A 5 0.85 -0.87 -15.19
CA ALA A 5 1.99 -1.10 -14.31
C ALA A 5 1.78 -0.42 -12.94
N PHE A 6 1.10 0.72 -12.93
CA PHE A 6 0.61 1.41 -11.75
C PHE A 6 -0.32 0.55 -10.87
N GLN A 7 -1.32 -0.11 -11.46
CA GLN A 7 -2.22 -1.01 -10.73
C GLN A 7 -1.48 -2.23 -10.19
N GLN A 8 -0.53 -2.77 -10.95
CA GLN A 8 0.32 -3.85 -10.49
C GLN A 8 1.20 -3.43 -9.30
N GLY A 9 1.71 -2.20 -9.29
CA GLY A 9 2.47 -1.65 -8.16
C GLY A 9 1.64 -1.58 -6.87
N LYS A 10 0.39 -1.09 -6.98
CA LYS A 10 -0.55 -1.08 -5.84
C LYS A 10 -0.86 -2.48 -5.33
N LEU A 11 -1.10 -3.43 -6.23
CA LEU A 11 -1.40 -4.82 -5.87
C LEU A 11 -0.19 -5.50 -5.23
N ALA A 12 1.01 -5.26 -5.76
CA ALA A 12 2.26 -5.74 -5.18
C ALA A 12 2.41 -5.28 -3.73
N PHE A 13 2.12 -4.01 -3.44
CA PHE A 13 2.12 -3.51 -2.08
C PHE A 13 1.10 -4.23 -1.19
N GLN A 14 -0.14 -4.38 -1.64
CA GLN A 14 -1.19 -5.11 -0.90
C GLN A 14 -0.81 -6.57 -0.61
N ASN A 15 -0.02 -7.19 -1.48
CA ASN A 15 0.48 -8.56 -1.33
C ASN A 15 1.84 -8.65 -0.61
N ASN A 16 2.32 -7.56 0.02
CA ASN A 16 3.62 -7.50 0.69
C ASN A 16 4.83 -7.82 -0.21
N VAL A 17 4.71 -7.55 -1.51
CA VAL A 17 5.80 -7.72 -2.48
C VAL A 17 6.73 -6.50 -2.41
N PRO A 18 8.06 -6.70 -2.27
CA PRO A 18 9.01 -5.59 -2.18
C PRO A 18 9.24 -4.90 -3.53
N LYS A 19 9.67 -3.63 -3.49
CA LYS A 19 10.00 -2.85 -4.70
C LYS A 19 11.04 -3.51 -5.62
N SER A 20 11.94 -4.31 -5.04
CA SER A 20 12.98 -5.05 -5.76
C SER A 20 12.43 -6.18 -6.65
N ALA A 21 11.21 -6.66 -6.41
CA ALA A 21 10.55 -7.67 -7.23
C ALA A 21 9.91 -7.10 -8.50
N CYS A 22 10.08 -5.80 -8.77
CA CYS A 22 9.64 -5.19 -10.02
C CYS A 22 10.39 -5.81 -11.22
N GLU A 23 9.68 -6.56 -12.06
CA GLU A 23 10.24 -7.22 -13.24
C GLU A 23 10.55 -6.25 -14.39
N TYR A 24 10.05 -5.02 -14.31
CA TYR A 24 10.31 -4.00 -15.32
C TYR A 24 11.77 -3.52 -15.30
N PRO A 25 12.41 -3.37 -16.48
CA PRO A 25 13.79 -2.93 -16.57
C PRO A 25 13.97 -1.51 -16.00
N ALA A 26 15.13 -1.27 -15.39
CA ALA A 26 15.49 0.04 -14.86
C ALA A 26 15.45 1.10 -15.99
N GLY A 27 14.84 2.25 -15.71
CA GLY A 27 14.68 3.34 -16.68
C GLY A 27 13.47 3.21 -17.62
N SER A 28 12.69 2.12 -17.55
CA SER A 28 11.43 2.04 -18.29
C SER A 28 10.31 2.85 -17.63
N THR A 29 9.43 3.43 -18.46
CA THR A 29 8.23 4.13 -17.99
C THR A 29 7.35 3.23 -17.11
N LEU A 30 7.22 1.95 -17.48
CA LEU A 30 6.47 0.95 -16.72
C LEU A 30 7.01 0.77 -15.30
N ARG A 31 8.34 0.78 -15.13
CA ARG A 31 8.95 0.71 -13.79
C ARG A 31 8.61 1.94 -12.97
N ASN A 32 8.61 3.13 -13.56
CA ASN A 32 8.24 4.37 -12.87
C ASN A 32 6.78 4.29 -12.41
N GLU A 33 5.86 3.94 -13.32
CA GLU A 33 4.44 3.79 -13.01
C GLU A 33 4.21 2.73 -11.90
N TRP A 34 4.89 1.59 -11.97
CA TRP A 34 4.80 0.55 -10.95
C TRP A 34 5.30 1.02 -9.58
N MET A 35 6.43 1.75 -9.53
CA MET A 35 6.95 2.30 -8.28
C MET A 35 6.05 3.39 -7.69
N GLU A 36 5.40 4.21 -8.54
CA GLU A 36 4.40 5.18 -8.12
C GLU A 36 3.19 4.51 -7.50
N GLY A 37 2.65 3.47 -8.15
CA GLY A 37 1.52 2.70 -7.63
C GLY A 37 1.83 2.05 -6.28
N TRP A 38 3.00 1.41 -6.14
CA TRP A 38 3.44 0.81 -4.88
C TRP A 38 3.57 1.85 -3.76
N THR A 39 4.12 3.03 -4.08
CA THR A 39 4.29 4.12 -3.12
C THR A 39 2.94 4.75 -2.74
N GLN A 40 1.98 4.78 -3.65
CA GLN A 40 0.62 5.23 -3.34
C GLN A 40 -0.07 4.26 -2.38
N GLY A 41 0.16 2.94 -2.53
CA GLY A 41 -0.30 1.93 -1.58
C GLY A 41 0.18 2.17 -0.15
N LEU A 42 1.43 2.59 0.04
CA LEU A 42 1.96 3.00 1.34
C LEU A 42 1.19 4.18 1.96
N ASN A 43 0.95 5.23 1.17
CA ASN A 43 0.25 6.42 1.63
C ASN A 43 -1.25 6.17 1.88
N ALA A 44 -1.82 5.20 1.19
CA ALA A 44 -3.22 4.80 1.35
C ALA A 44 -3.45 3.89 2.56
N ARG A 45 -2.40 3.38 3.21
CA ARG A 45 -2.59 2.76 4.53
C ARG A 45 -2.99 3.86 5.50
N PRO A 46 -4.17 3.79 6.13
CA PRO A 46 -4.38 4.55 7.34
C PRO A 46 -3.24 4.16 8.28
N ALA A 47 -2.51 5.15 8.80
CA ALA A 47 -1.61 4.91 9.90
C ALA A 47 -2.45 4.20 10.97
N ASP A 48 -2.12 2.93 11.24
CA ASP A 48 -2.74 2.14 12.30
C ASP A 48 -2.26 2.70 13.65
N HIS A 49 -2.76 3.89 13.97
CA HIS A 49 -2.67 4.61 15.22
C HIS A 49 -4.02 5.33 15.31
N SER A 50 -5.10 4.69 15.75
CA SER A 50 -5.31 4.51 17.19
C SER A 50 -6.35 3.40 17.42
N HIS A 51 -5.88 2.20 17.74
CA HIS A 51 -6.56 1.31 18.67
C HIS A 51 -5.94 1.54 20.05
N ASP A 52 -6.32 2.62 20.73
CA ASP A 52 -6.21 2.74 22.19
C ASP A 52 -7.26 3.72 22.71
N ALA A 53 -8.44 3.19 22.98
CA ALA A 53 -9.37 3.69 23.99
C ALA A 53 -10.23 2.49 24.42
N GLY A 54 -9.56 1.49 24.98
CA GLY A 54 -10.22 0.52 25.82
C GLY A 54 -10.56 1.13 27.18
N HIS A 55 -11.53 0.50 27.83
CA HIS A 55 -11.88 0.55 29.24
C HIS A 55 -13.01 1.51 29.69
N GLU A 56 -14.19 0.90 29.76
CA GLU A 56 -15.23 1.03 30.79
C GLU A 56 -15.28 2.28 31.70
N GLY A 57 -16.40 2.99 31.60
CA GLY A 57 -16.90 3.94 32.60
C GLY A 57 -18.40 3.73 32.80
N GLU A 58 -18.72 2.88 33.77
CA GLU A 58 -19.93 2.85 34.59
C GLU A 58 -20.79 4.13 34.58
N THR A 59 -22.11 4.00 34.38
CA THR A 59 -23.11 4.74 35.17
C THR A 59 -24.49 4.10 35.02
N ARG A 60 -24.75 3.11 35.86
CA ARG A 60 -26.10 2.88 36.40
C ARG A 60 -26.26 3.82 37.59
N HIS A 61 -27.25 4.72 37.54
CA HIS A 61 -28.13 5.05 38.66
C HIS A 61 -29.27 5.96 38.18
#